data_AF-A0A645GW25-F1
#
_entry.id   AF-A0A645GW25-F1
#
_cell.length_a   1.000
_cell.length_b   1.000
_cell.length_c   1.000
_cell.angle_alpha   90.00
_cell.angle_beta   90.00
_cell.angle_gamma   90.00
#
_symmetry.space_group_name_H-M   'P 1'
#
loop_
_entity.id
_entity.type
_entity.pdbx_description
1 polymer ?
#
loop_
_entity_poly.entity_id
_entity_poly.type
_entity_poly.pdbx_seq_one_letter_code
_entity_poly.pdbx_strand_id
1 'polypeptide(L)'
;MSAEHPLAKNEFLDVKKLKEKYIEIVHGDNVVPYLPAPEIKQNAFTNDYLHKKIYLYERGSQLELLTKVKNTFMLVSPIPKKLLERYNLVQRKCEIVNNSFKDVLIYPIGYKLKPADRMFLNKLYEVKNDVAFIEYK
;
A
#
# COMPACT_ATOMS: atom_id res chain seq x y z
N MET A 1 7.04 5.74 4.14
CA MET A 1 8.32 5.63 4.87
C MET A 1 8.36 6.67 5.97
N SER A 2 9.27 6.59 6.95
CA SER A 2 9.47 7.67 7.94
C SER A 2 9.79 9.00 7.24
N ALA A 3 9.32 10.13 7.81
CA ALA A 3 9.76 11.47 7.37
C ALA A 3 11.28 11.69 7.50
N GLU A 4 11.93 10.92 8.37
CA GLU A 4 13.38 10.90 8.57
C GLU A 4 14.11 9.85 7.69
N HIS A 5 13.40 9.16 6.79
CA HIS A 5 14.04 8.23 5.86
C HIS A 5 15.06 8.99 4.97
N PRO A 6 16.23 8.41 4.62
CA PRO A 6 17.24 9.12 3.83
C PRO A 6 16.74 9.68 2.49
N LEU A 7 15.76 9.00 1.88
CA LEU A 7 15.10 9.41 0.64
C LEU A 7 13.77 10.14 0.85
N ALA A 8 13.42 10.51 2.08
CA ALA A 8 12.14 11.15 2.38
C ALA A 8 11.94 12.48 1.66
N LYS A 9 13.01 13.18 1.26
CA LYS A 9 12.92 14.47 0.56
C LYS A 9 12.88 14.35 -0.96
N ASN A 10 13.12 13.16 -1.50
CA ASN A 10 13.02 12.93 -2.93
C ASN A 10 11.55 12.97 -3.32
N GLU A 11 11.22 13.68 -4.40
CA GLU A 11 9.88 13.67 -4.98
C GLU A 11 9.63 12.27 -5.59
N PHE A 12 10.37 11.94 -6.64
CA PHE A 12 10.24 10.64 -7.30
C PHE A 12 11.21 9.60 -6.76
N LEU A 13 10.72 8.37 -6.55
CA LEU A 13 11.51 7.21 -6.12
C LEU A 13 11.55 6.11 -7.18
N ASP A 14 12.78 5.72 -7.55
CA ASP A 14 13.06 4.51 -8.31
C ASP A 14 12.97 3.29 -7.37
N VAL A 15 11.97 2.44 -7.61
CA VAL A 15 11.69 1.27 -6.78
C VAL A 15 12.84 0.26 -6.79
N LYS A 16 13.58 0.10 -7.90
CA LYS A 16 14.70 -0.84 -7.96
C LYS A 16 15.81 -0.41 -7.01
N LYS A 17 16.20 0.87 -7.07
CA LYS A 17 17.21 1.45 -6.15
C LYS A 17 16.77 1.41 -4.70
N LEU A 18 15.47 1.59 -4.45
CA LEU A 18 14.90 1.50 -3.11
C LEU A 18 15.06 0.07 -2.55
N LYS A 19 14.72 -0.95 -3.35
CA LYS A 19 14.84 -2.36 -2.99
C LYS A 19 16.28 -2.83 -2.78
N GLU A 20 17.24 -2.28 -3.52
CA GLU A 20 18.67 -2.62 -3.39
C GLU A 20 19.27 -2.18 -2.05
N LYS A 21 18.82 -1.05 -1.49
CA LYS A 21 19.47 -0.41 -0.33
C LYS A 21 18.68 -0.47 0.96
N TYR A 22 17.36 -0.60 0.89
CA TYR A 22 16.46 -0.47 2.03
C TYR A 22 15.62 -1.73 2.22
N ILE A 23 15.00 -1.83 3.40
CA ILE A 23 14.23 -3.00 3.79
C ILE A 23 12.75 -2.75 3.47
N GLU A 24 12.14 -3.61 2.67
CA GLU A 24 10.71 -3.54 2.38
C GLU A 24 9.92 -4.23 3.50
N ILE A 25 8.93 -3.53 4.03
CA ILE A 25 7.91 -4.14 4.87
C ILE A 25 6.78 -4.59 3.95
N VAL A 26 6.52 -5.89 3.94
CA VAL A 26 5.56 -6.55 3.05
C VAL A 26 4.41 -7.10 3.87
N HIS A 27 3.19 -6.97 3.36
CA HIS A 27 2.05 -7.69 3.92
C HIS A 27 2.17 -9.18 3.60
N GLY A 28 2.22 -10.03 4.63
CA GLY A 28 2.46 -11.47 4.48
C GLY A 28 1.30 -12.24 3.88
N ASP A 29 0.08 -11.69 3.94
CA ASP A 29 -1.10 -12.33 3.40
C ASP A 29 -1.30 -11.97 1.92
N ASN A 30 -0.63 -12.73 1.05
CA ASN A 30 -0.77 -12.61 -0.41
C ASN A 30 -1.48 -13.84 -1.03
N VAL A 31 -2.11 -14.67 -0.19
CA VAL A 31 -2.75 -15.92 -0.65
C VAL A 31 -4.22 -15.65 -0.90
N VAL A 32 -4.63 -15.80 -2.15
CA VAL A 32 -6.05 -15.83 -2.51
C VAL A 32 -6.48 -17.30 -2.51
N PRO A 33 -7.34 -17.77 -1.57
CA PRO A 33 -7.61 -19.20 -1.38
C PRO A 33 -8.13 -19.94 -2.60
N TYR A 34 -8.75 -19.24 -3.54
CA TYR A 34 -9.41 -19.79 -4.72
C TYR A 34 -8.65 -19.56 -6.04
N LEU A 35 -7.48 -18.90 -6.01
CA LEU A 35 -6.60 -18.78 -7.18
C LEU A 35 -5.49 -19.83 -7.10
N PRO A 36 -5.20 -20.55 -8.20
CA PRO A 36 -4.11 -21.50 -8.22
C PRO A 36 -2.77 -20.78 -8.02
N ALA A 37 -1.91 -21.34 -7.17
CA ALA A 37 -0.60 -20.77 -6.79
C ALA A 37 0.28 -20.23 -7.95
N PRO A 38 0.33 -20.82 -9.15
CA PRO A 38 1.12 -20.25 -10.25
C PRO A 38 0.59 -18.90 -10.79
N GLU A 39 -0.71 -18.61 -10.70
CA GLU A 39 -1.27 -17.30 -11.09
C GLU A 39 -0.91 -16.20 -10.08
N ILE A 40 -0.82 -16.57 -8.80
CA ILE A 40 -0.39 -15.66 -7.72
C ILE A 40 1.10 -15.29 -7.89
N LYS A 41 1.93 -16.26 -8.30
CA LYS A 41 3.38 -16.08 -8.45
C LYS A 41 3.80 -15.30 -9.70
N GLN A 42 3.01 -15.31 -10.78
CA GLN A 42 3.33 -14.52 -11.99
C GLN A 42 3.21 -13.01 -11.76
N ASN A 43 2.38 -12.57 -10.81
CA ASN A 43 2.22 -11.16 -10.45
C ASN A 43 3.18 -10.69 -9.35
N ALA A 44 3.83 -11.62 -8.65
CA ALA A 44 4.84 -11.33 -7.63
C ALA A 44 6.21 -11.24 -8.32
N PHE A 45 6.53 -10.03 -8.80
CA PHE A 45 7.79 -9.60 -9.42
C PHE A 45 8.97 -10.59 -9.36
N THR A 46 9.41 -10.95 -10.56
CA THR A 46 10.62 -11.71 -10.90
C THR A 46 11.90 -11.10 -10.29
N ASN A 47 12.81 -11.96 -9.81
CA ASN A 47 14.18 -11.70 -9.34
C ASN A 47 14.38 -10.96 -7.99
N ASP A 48 13.86 -11.52 -6.90
CA ASP A 48 13.90 -10.90 -5.55
C ASP A 48 14.98 -11.46 -4.59
N TYR A 49 15.91 -12.29 -5.06
CA TYR A 49 16.88 -12.99 -4.19
C TYR A 49 17.90 -12.08 -3.48
N LEU A 50 17.97 -10.79 -3.83
CA LEU A 50 18.85 -9.80 -3.19
C LEU A 50 18.10 -8.79 -2.31
N HIS A 51 16.78 -8.91 -2.18
CA HIS A 51 15.95 -7.90 -1.53
C HIS A 51 15.60 -8.25 -0.09
N LYS A 52 15.92 -7.35 0.85
CA LYS A 52 15.61 -7.52 2.28
C LYS A 52 14.14 -7.21 2.56
N LYS A 53 13.43 -8.18 3.12
CA LYS A 53 12.01 -8.07 3.46
C LYS A 53 11.71 -8.39 4.91
N ILE A 54 10.74 -7.69 5.47
CA ILE A 54 10.08 -8.04 6.74
C ILE A 54 8.62 -8.30 6.42
N TYR A 55 8.15 -9.52 6.66
CA TYR A 55 6.75 -9.89 6.46
C TYR A 55 5.95 -9.63 7.74
N LEU A 56 4.86 -8.88 7.62
CA LEU A 56 3.93 -8.56 8.71
C LEU A 56 2.49 -8.77 8.26
N TYR A 57 1.60 -9.10 9.19
CA TYR A 57 0.20 -9.41 8.90
C TYR A 57 -0.78 -8.36 9.45
N GLU A 58 -0.28 -7.40 10.24
CA GLU A 58 -1.13 -6.42 10.94
C GLU A 58 -0.68 -4.99 10.61
N ARG A 59 -1.65 -4.09 10.36
CA ARG A 59 -1.40 -2.76 9.80
C ARG A 59 -0.75 -1.79 10.80
N GLY A 60 -1.13 -1.84 12.07
CA GLY A 60 -0.52 -1.04 13.13
C GLY A 60 0.97 -1.30 13.25
N SER A 61 1.36 -2.57 13.29
CA SER A 61 2.75 -3.05 13.36
C SER A 61 3.57 -2.56 12.16
N GLN A 62 2.99 -2.57 10.95
CA GLN A 62 3.63 -2.03 9.75
C GLN A 62 3.94 -0.53 9.89
N LEU A 63 2.97 0.27 10.34
CA LEU A 63 3.13 1.72 10.50
C LEU A 63 4.09 2.08 11.64
N GLU A 64 4.04 1.33 12.73
CA GLU A 64 4.96 1.49 13.86
C GLU A 64 6.40 1.16 13.46
N LEU A 65 6.61 0.07 12.72
CA LEU A 65 7.93 -0.33 12.25
C LEU A 65 8.52 0.69 11.28
N LEU A 66 7.72 1.24 10.36
CA LEU A 66 8.12 2.36 9.50
C LEU A 66 8.59 3.57 10.29
N THR A 67 7.99 3.82 11.46
CA THR A 67 8.32 4.96 12.32
C THR A 67 9.63 4.72 13.07
N LYS A 68 9.86 3.50 13.57
CA LYS A 68 11.02 3.13 14.39
C LYS A 68 12.28 2.81 13.57
N VAL A 69 12.11 2.21 12.39
CA VAL A 69 13.21 1.70 11.58
C VAL A 69 13.35 2.55 10.32
N LYS A 70 14.17 3.60 10.41
CA LYS A 70 14.24 4.69 9.42
C LYS A 70 14.74 4.28 8.03
N ASN A 71 15.32 3.09 7.89
CA ASN A 71 15.76 2.50 6.62
C ASN A 71 14.75 1.49 6.05
N THR A 72 13.48 1.55 6.48
CA THR A 72 12.39 0.75 5.92
C THR A 72 11.43 1.57 5.06
N PHE A 73 10.79 0.88 4.12
CA PHE A 73 9.74 1.43 3.27
C PHE A 73 8.63 0.39 3.04
N MET A 74 7.52 0.85 2.46
CA MET A 74 6.41 0.01 2.00
C MET A 74 6.01 0.45 0.61
N LEU A 75 5.66 -0.51 -0.24
CA LEU A 75 4.94 -0.29 -1.50
C LEU A 75 3.47 -0.65 -1.26
N VAL A 76 2.63 0.36 -1.10
CA VAL A 76 1.21 0.20 -0.74
C VAL A 76 0.36 1.21 -1.49
N SER A 77 -0.95 0.98 -1.49
CA SER A 77 -1.92 1.97 -1.93
C SER A 77 -1.84 3.26 -1.09
N PRO A 78 -2.30 4.38 -1.65
CA PRO A 78 -2.33 5.65 -0.95
C PRO A 78 -2.93 5.63 0.45
N ILE A 79 -2.26 6.31 1.38
CA ILE A 79 -2.66 6.40 2.78
C ILE A 79 -3.25 7.79 3.08
N PRO A 80 -4.37 7.88 3.84
CA PRO A 80 -4.92 9.16 4.26
C PRO A 80 -3.90 10.05 5.00
N LYS A 81 -3.88 11.34 4.66
CA LYS A 81 -2.93 12.32 5.20
C LYS A 81 -2.87 12.34 6.73
N LYS A 82 -4.04 12.30 7.39
CA LYS A 82 -4.16 12.27 8.85
C LYS A 82 -3.40 11.10 9.49
N LEU A 83 -3.34 9.96 8.81
CA LEU A 83 -2.60 8.79 9.29
C LEU A 83 -1.09 8.98 9.10
N LEU A 84 -0.67 9.53 7.96
CA LEU A 84 0.73 9.89 7.72
C LEU A 84 1.25 10.87 8.77
N GLU A 85 0.50 11.94 9.04
CA GLU A 85 0.82 12.95 10.06
C GLU A 85 0.92 12.34 11.46
N ARG A 86 -0.03 11.48 11.84
CA ARG A 86 -0.02 10.79 13.15
C ARG A 86 1.25 9.98 13.39
N TYR A 87 1.74 9.28 12.38
CA TYR A 87 2.91 8.40 12.50
C TYR A 87 4.22 9.06 12.04
N ASN A 88 4.21 10.37 11.73
CA ASN A 88 5.35 11.08 11.15
C ASN A 88 5.94 10.37 9.91
N LEU A 89 5.04 9.93 9.02
CA LEU A 89 5.37 9.23 7.79
C LEU A 89 5.20 10.14 6.57
N VAL A 90 5.95 9.85 5.53
CA VAL A 90 5.79 10.44 4.20
C VAL A 90 5.43 9.37 3.18
N GLN A 91 4.62 9.78 2.22
CA GLN A 91 4.31 9.02 1.01
C GLN A 91 4.96 9.74 -0.18
N ARG A 92 5.62 8.98 -1.05
CA ARG A 92 6.33 9.48 -2.23
C ARG A 92 5.87 8.78 -3.46
N LYS A 93 5.87 9.51 -4.57
CA LYS A 93 5.52 8.94 -5.87
C LYS A 93 6.61 7.95 -6.28
N CYS A 94 6.17 6.81 -6.78
CA CYS A 94 7.03 5.83 -7.39
C CYS A 94 6.33 5.27 -8.62
N GLU A 95 7.12 4.76 -9.55
CA GLU A 95 6.59 4.10 -10.74
C GLU A 95 6.84 2.60 -10.65
N ILE A 96 5.77 1.84 -10.85
CA ILE A 96 5.84 0.38 -10.93
C ILE A 96 5.11 0.02 -12.23
N VAL A 97 5.87 -0.52 -13.17
CA VAL A 97 5.37 -0.93 -14.48
C VAL A 97 4.29 -2.01 -14.29
N ASN A 98 3.18 -1.90 -15.03
CA ASN A 98 2.07 -2.85 -15.02
C ASN A 98 1.42 -3.09 -13.64
N ASN A 99 1.43 -2.09 -12.76
CA ASN A 99 0.95 -2.22 -11.38
C ASN A 99 -0.34 -1.39 -11.15
N SER A 100 -1.40 -1.72 -11.90
CA SER A 100 -2.71 -1.09 -11.77
C SER A 100 -3.67 -1.98 -10.98
N PHE A 101 -4.42 -1.36 -10.08
CA PHE A 101 -5.42 -2.03 -9.24
C PHE A 101 -6.76 -1.31 -9.35
N LYS A 102 -7.84 -2.05 -9.11
CA LYS A 102 -9.21 -1.51 -9.11
C LYS A 102 -9.94 -1.96 -7.86
N ASP A 103 -10.50 -1.00 -7.14
CA ASP A 103 -11.43 -1.28 -6.05
C ASP A 103 -12.77 -1.77 -6.62
N VAL A 104 -13.29 -2.86 -6.06
CA VAL A 104 -14.57 -3.45 -6.46
C VAL A 104 -15.46 -3.67 -5.23
N LEU A 105 -16.74 -3.35 -5.39
CA LEU A 105 -17.78 -3.66 -4.41
C LEU A 105 -18.51 -4.93 -4.85
N ILE A 106 -18.48 -5.96 -4.03
CA ILE A 106 -19.12 -7.26 -4.33
C ILE A 106 -20.28 -7.47 -3.36
N TYR A 107 -21.46 -7.80 -3.89
CA TYR A 107 -22.66 -8.11 -3.12
C TYR A 107 -23.59 -9.06 -3.90
N PRO A 108 -24.53 -9.75 -3.24
CA PRO A 108 -25.40 -10.73 -3.89
C PRO A 108 -26.25 -10.13 -5.02
N ILE A 109 -26.49 -10.93 -6.07
CA ILE A 109 -27.40 -10.57 -7.15
C ILE A 109 -28.79 -10.28 -6.57
N GLY A 110 -29.41 -9.17 -7.00
CA GLY A 110 -30.72 -8.74 -6.52
C GLY A 110 -30.73 -8.02 -5.17
N TYR A 111 -29.57 -7.90 -4.49
CA TYR A 111 -29.49 -7.13 -3.26
C TYR A 111 -29.76 -5.64 -3.53
N LYS A 112 -30.72 -5.07 -2.79
CA LYS A 112 -31.06 -3.65 -2.85
C LYS A 112 -30.36 -2.91 -1.71
N LEU A 113 -29.48 -1.98 -2.06
CA LEU A 113 -28.76 -1.15 -1.09
C LEU A 113 -29.74 -0.38 -0.20
N LYS A 114 -29.68 -0.70 1.10
CA LYS A 114 -30.44 -0.05 2.17
C LYS A 114 -29.88 1.37 2.42
N PRO A 115 -30.62 2.22 3.15
CA PRO A 115 -30.13 3.54 3.53
C PRO A 115 -28.76 3.48 4.23
N ALA A 116 -28.54 2.53 5.14
CA ALA A 116 -27.27 2.34 5.82
C ALA A 116 -26.11 1.98 4.86
N ASP A 117 -26.36 1.12 3.86
CA ASP A 117 -25.34 0.77 2.85
C ASP A 117 -24.94 1.99 2.03
N ARG A 118 -25.92 2.84 1.67
CA ARG A 118 -25.66 4.08 0.94
C ARG A 118 -24.87 5.07 1.79
N MET A 119 -25.18 5.18 3.07
CA MET A 119 -24.40 5.99 4.01
C MET A 119 -22.96 5.50 4.12
N PHE A 120 -22.75 4.19 4.23
CA PHE A 120 -21.42 3.59 4.24
C PHE A 120 -20.67 3.88 2.95
N LEU A 121 -21.30 3.66 1.78
CA LEU A 121 -20.67 3.92 0.49
C LEU A 121 -20.31 5.39 0.32
N ASN A 122 -21.17 6.31 0.73
CA ASN A 122 -20.85 7.74 0.71
C ASN A 122 -19.58 8.03 1.51
N LYS A 123 -19.47 7.49 2.74
CA LYS A 123 -18.25 7.65 3.55
C LYS A 123 -17.02 6.97 2.95
N LEU A 124 -17.20 5.81 2.31
CA LEU A 124 -16.11 5.15 1.60
C LEU A 124 -15.60 6.00 0.43
N TYR A 125 -16.52 6.59 -0.35
CA TYR A 125 -16.16 7.48 -1.46
C TYR A 125 -15.51 8.77 -0.99
N GLU A 126 -15.97 9.38 0.09
CA GLU A 126 -15.31 10.55 0.70
C GLU A 126 -13.83 10.24 0.98
N VAL A 127 -13.54 9.18 1.75
CA VAL A 127 -12.17 8.80 2.10
C VAL A 127 -11.34 8.38 0.88
N LYS A 128 -11.96 7.69 -0.09
CA LYS A 128 -11.29 7.31 -1.33
C LYS A 128 -10.88 8.54 -2.13
N ASN A 129 -11.77 9.53 -2.25
CA ASN A 129 -11.51 10.75 -3.01
C ASN A 129 -10.41 11.58 -2.34
N ASP A 130 -10.38 11.61 -1.01
CA ASP A 130 -9.34 12.29 -0.24
C ASP A 130 -7.93 11.80 -0.59
N VAL A 131 -7.77 10.55 -1.02
CA VAL A 131 -6.47 10.00 -1.44
C VAL A 131 -6.30 9.92 -2.95
N ALA A 132 -7.37 9.75 -3.73
CA ALA A 132 -7.28 9.55 -5.17
C ALA A 132 -6.88 10.82 -5.95
N PHE A 133 -7.26 12.00 -5.46
CA PHE A 133 -7.03 13.27 -6.14
C PHE A 133 -5.82 14.06 -5.62
N ILE A 134 -4.99 13.44 -4.78
CA ILE A 134 -3.75 14.07 -4.31
C ILE A 134 -2.68 13.91 -5.39
N GLU A 135 -2.02 15.02 -5.72
CA GLU A 135 -0.77 14.98 -6.47
C GLU A 135 0.37 14.55 -5.54
N TYR A 136 0.79 13.30 -5.67
CA TYR A 136 1.95 12.79 -4.93
C TYR A 136 3.22 13.39 -5.52
N LYS A 137 3.90 14.19 -4.70
CA LYS A 137 5.25 14.66 -4.96
C LYS A 137 6.24 13.58 -4.59
#